data_AF-A0A946U413-F1
#
_entry.id   AF-A0A946U413-F1
#
_cell.length_a   1.000
_cell.length_b   1.000
_cell.length_c   1.000
_cell.angle_alpha   90.00
_cell.angle_beta   90.00
_cell.angle_gamma   90.00
#
_symmetry.space_group_name_H-M   'P 1'
#
loop_
_entity.id
_entity.type
_entity.pdbx_description
1 polymer ?
#
loop_
_entity_poly.entity_id
_entity_poly.type
_entity_poly.pdbx_seq_one_letter_code
_entity_poly.pdbx_strand_id
1 'polypeptide(L)'
;MEQLLKQAEELINAGECNEAVELLCRQGVPQETRVFELIALAHHKKDYARGDVYSAVVFAGRAISSGSTNPLMQEIIDASKRQDKQFDGSLAPQDYQLGGWQEKRDAIDAPLSSNALSKLNGKADAPKDFDWLGKNIPCQKACPASTDIPGYLQAIYEGRHEDAYMINLRDNVFPAILGRVCARPCESECRHGWEGLGEPVAICFSKRSAADFKQQDLVVMDKWFEDSGKRVAVVGSGVAGLAAARQLALLGHTVTVYEKHSTPGGMMNQGIPVFRLPRDLIAKEIEQITALGVEIICNTEIGKTITLSELTEQNDAVVMAAGTLRPNLLDLPGKDLDGIRHGLEFLLDVNEHGATDIGDKVVVIGGGFTAMD
;
A
#
# COMPACT_ATOMS: atom_id res chain seq x y z
N MET A 1 -10.10 33.73 1.30
CA MET A 1 -8.87 32.97 1.58
C MET A 1 -8.49 33.09 3.05
N GLU A 2 -8.25 34.30 3.56
CA GLU A 2 -7.86 34.53 4.95
C GLU A 2 -8.78 33.88 5.99
N GLN A 3 -10.10 33.94 5.80
CA GLN A 3 -11.06 33.29 6.71
C GLN A 3 -10.91 31.76 6.74
N LEU A 4 -10.57 31.13 5.61
CA LEU A 4 -10.34 29.69 5.50
C LEU A 4 -9.04 29.31 6.19
N LEU A 5 -7.96 30.08 5.97
CA LEU A 5 -6.67 29.86 6.62
C LEU A 5 -6.78 29.99 8.14
N LYS A 6 -7.51 31.00 8.62
CA LYS A 6 -7.78 31.21 10.04
C LYS A 6 -8.57 30.04 10.64
N GLN A 7 -9.60 29.57 9.95
CA GLN A 7 -10.39 28.41 10.39
C GLN A 7 -9.52 27.15 10.46
N ALA A 8 -8.64 26.93 9.48
CA ALA A 8 -7.72 25.79 9.51
C ALA A 8 -6.71 25.89 10.67
N GLU A 9 -6.20 27.08 10.98
CA GLU A 9 -5.34 27.31 12.15
C GLU A 9 -6.08 27.02 13.47
N GLU A 10 -7.33 27.44 13.59
CA GLU A 10 -8.18 27.15 14.77
C GLU A 10 -8.36 25.64 14.95
N LEU A 11 -8.65 24.91 13.87
CA LEU A 11 -8.77 23.44 13.89
C LEU A 11 -7.45 22.76 14.31
N ILE A 12 -6.31 23.19 13.73
CA ILE A 12 -4.98 22.67 14.08
C ILE A 12 -4.62 22.95 15.55
N ASN A 13 -5.08 24.07 16.10
CA ASN A 13 -4.86 24.43 17.50
C ASN A 13 -5.79 23.68 18.46
N ALA A 14 -6.99 23.33 18.01
CA ALA A 14 -7.92 22.47 18.74
C ALA A 14 -7.53 20.97 18.71
N GLY A 15 -6.56 20.58 17.87
CA GLY A 15 -6.15 19.19 17.68
C GLY A 15 -6.95 18.45 16.58
N GLU A 16 -7.90 19.12 15.94
CA GLU A 16 -8.72 18.64 14.82
C GLU A 16 -7.94 18.70 13.49
N CYS A 17 -6.81 17.98 13.45
CA CYS A 17 -5.85 18.08 12.35
C CYS A 17 -6.32 17.35 11.08
N ASN A 18 -7.31 16.45 11.15
CA ASN A 18 -7.87 15.81 9.94
C ASN A 18 -8.81 16.78 9.23
N GLU A 19 -9.67 17.44 9.99
CA GLU A 19 -10.64 18.43 9.57
C GLU A 19 -9.93 19.64 8.92
N ALA A 20 -8.80 20.06 9.49
CA ALA A 20 -7.95 21.09 8.90
C ALA A 20 -7.37 20.68 7.53
N VAL A 21 -6.85 19.45 7.41
CA VAL A 21 -6.30 18.94 6.14
C VAL A 21 -7.40 18.81 5.09
N GLU A 22 -8.56 18.26 5.47
CA GLU A 22 -9.70 18.17 4.57
C GLU A 22 -10.13 19.54 4.08
N LEU A 23 -10.24 20.53 4.96
CA LEU A 23 -10.61 21.91 4.62
C LEU A 23 -9.64 22.54 3.61
N LEU A 24 -8.33 22.34 3.81
CA LEU A 24 -7.27 22.92 2.98
C LEU A 24 -7.06 22.19 1.64
N CYS A 25 -7.46 20.92 1.55
CA CYS A 25 -7.37 20.10 0.33
C CYS A 25 -8.64 20.12 -0.53
N ARG A 26 -9.68 20.90 -0.16
CA ARG A 26 -10.92 21.00 -0.94
C ARG A 26 -10.68 21.55 -2.35
N GLN A 27 -11.48 21.08 -3.30
CA GLN A 27 -11.50 21.61 -4.65
C GLN A 27 -11.78 23.12 -4.63
N GLY A 28 -10.96 23.88 -5.36
CA GLY A 28 -11.06 25.34 -5.42
C GLY A 28 -10.21 26.10 -4.39
N VAL A 29 -9.54 25.41 -3.46
CA VAL A 29 -8.52 26.03 -2.60
C VAL A 29 -7.18 26.12 -3.36
N PRO A 30 -6.66 27.34 -3.63
CA PRO A 30 -5.37 27.53 -4.28
C PRO A 30 -4.24 26.90 -3.48
N GLN A 31 -3.33 26.25 -4.19
CA GLN A 31 -2.18 25.57 -3.61
C GLN A 31 -1.03 26.56 -3.43
N GLU A 32 -1.20 27.47 -2.47
CA GLU A 32 -0.27 28.56 -2.14
C GLU A 32 0.53 28.28 -0.87
N THR A 33 1.60 29.06 -0.64
CA THR A 33 2.57 28.85 0.43
C THR A 33 1.96 28.63 1.80
N ARG A 34 1.00 29.47 2.19
CA ARG A 34 0.37 29.38 3.50
C ARG A 34 -0.51 28.14 3.66
N VAL A 35 -1.13 27.67 2.58
CA VAL A 35 -1.90 26.42 2.57
C VAL A 35 -0.97 25.24 2.82
N PHE A 36 0.17 25.19 2.14
CA PHE A 36 1.17 24.13 2.35
C PHE A 36 1.75 24.14 3.77
N GLU A 37 2.03 25.31 4.34
CA GLU A 37 2.51 25.44 5.73
C GLU A 37 1.52 24.84 6.74
N LEU A 38 0.23 25.13 6.57
CA LEU A 38 -0.81 24.64 7.49
C LEU A 38 -1.07 23.13 7.32
N ILE A 39 -1.02 22.60 6.10
CA ILE A 39 -1.11 21.15 5.88
C ILE A 39 0.11 20.45 6.50
N ALA A 40 1.33 20.99 6.30
CA ALA A 40 2.54 20.45 6.90
C ALA A 40 2.45 20.43 8.43
N LEU A 41 1.97 21.53 9.03
CA LEU A 41 1.78 21.64 10.47
C LEU A 41 0.72 20.67 10.99
N ALA A 42 -0.41 20.52 10.28
CA ALA A 42 -1.48 19.61 10.67
C ALA A 42 -1.01 18.16 10.69
N HIS A 43 -0.23 17.72 9.70
CA HIS A 43 0.36 16.38 9.71
C HIS A 43 1.48 16.24 10.76
N HIS A 44 2.30 17.28 10.95
CA HIS A 44 3.37 17.25 11.95
C HIS A 44 2.83 17.11 13.38
N LYS A 45 1.74 17.82 13.71
CA LYS A 45 1.08 17.72 15.02
C LYS A 45 0.41 16.37 15.30
N LYS A 46 0.10 15.57 14.26
CA LYS A 46 -0.52 14.27 14.46
C LYS A 46 0.44 13.29 15.14
N ASP A 47 1.73 13.25 14.79
CA ASP A 47 2.77 12.39 15.42
C ASP A 47 2.38 10.92 15.72
N TYR A 48 1.38 10.37 15.01
CA TYR A 48 0.80 9.04 15.30
C TYR A 48 1.30 7.93 14.35
N ALA A 49 1.75 8.27 13.13
CA ALA A 49 2.09 7.28 12.09
C ALA A 49 3.14 7.77 11.08
N ARG A 50 3.92 6.84 10.52
CA ARG A 50 4.96 7.10 9.49
C ARG A 50 4.43 7.85 8.26
N GLY A 51 3.16 7.66 7.91
CA GLY A 51 2.49 8.35 6.80
C GLY A 51 2.22 9.85 7.07
N ASP A 52 1.95 10.22 8.32
CA ASP A 52 1.79 11.62 8.72
C ASP A 52 3.14 12.34 8.71
N VAL A 53 4.21 11.68 9.17
CA VAL A 53 5.57 12.22 9.08
C VAL A 53 5.97 12.48 7.63
N TYR A 54 5.73 11.52 6.73
CA TYR A 54 6.02 11.69 5.30
C TYR A 54 5.23 12.86 4.70
N SER A 55 3.94 12.93 4.99
CA SER A 55 3.07 14.01 4.48
C SER A 55 3.53 15.38 5.01
N ALA A 56 3.88 15.47 6.29
CA ALA A 56 4.43 16.70 6.88
C ALA A 56 5.70 17.17 6.15
N VAL A 57 6.63 16.25 5.86
CA VAL A 57 7.88 16.56 5.12
C VAL A 57 7.60 17.01 3.68
N VAL A 58 6.69 16.33 2.97
CA VAL A 58 6.34 16.69 1.59
C VAL A 58 5.73 18.08 1.52
N PHE A 59 4.77 18.39 2.39
CA PHE A 59 4.12 19.69 2.38
C PHE A 59 5.03 20.80 2.91
N ALA A 60 5.93 20.51 3.85
CA ALA A 60 6.98 21.45 4.26
C ALA A 60 7.94 21.77 3.10
N GLY A 61 8.35 20.78 2.30
CA GLY A 61 9.17 20.99 1.11
C GLY A 61 8.47 21.81 0.03
N ARG A 62 7.15 21.60 -0.15
CA ARG A 62 6.32 22.42 -1.05
C ARG A 62 6.20 23.86 -0.57
N ALA A 63 5.97 24.07 0.73
CA ALA A 63 5.94 25.41 1.32
C ALA A 63 7.25 26.17 1.10
N ILE A 64 8.41 25.54 1.34
CA ILE A 64 9.72 26.17 1.09
C ILE A 64 9.90 26.49 -0.39
N SER A 65 9.56 25.54 -1.27
CA SER A 65 9.69 25.72 -2.72
C SER A 65 8.76 26.80 -3.28
N SER A 66 7.64 27.08 -2.60
CA SER A 66 6.73 28.17 -2.93
C SER A 66 7.07 29.50 -2.22
N GLY A 67 8.19 29.56 -1.48
CA GLY A 67 8.71 30.80 -0.88
C GLY A 67 8.42 30.98 0.61
N SER A 68 8.09 29.93 1.34
CA SER A 68 7.95 29.99 2.81
C SER A 68 9.27 30.38 3.47
N THR A 69 9.19 31.34 4.39
CA THR A 69 10.30 31.74 5.27
C THR A 69 10.11 31.20 6.69
N ASN A 70 9.11 30.34 6.92
CA ASN A 70 8.81 29.80 8.23
C ASN A 70 9.87 28.75 8.62
N PRO A 71 10.68 28.98 9.66
CA PRO A 71 11.77 28.07 10.04
C PRO A 71 11.26 26.68 10.45
N LEU A 72 10.00 26.58 10.89
CA LEU A 72 9.38 25.31 11.25
C LEU A 72 9.31 24.34 10.06
N MET A 73 9.20 24.83 8.82
CA MET A 73 9.17 23.94 7.64
C MET A 73 10.49 23.19 7.48
N GLN A 74 11.61 23.89 7.67
CA GLN A 74 12.93 23.28 7.63
C GLN A 74 13.15 22.35 8.82
N GLU A 75 12.66 22.73 10.00
CA GLU A 75 12.68 21.90 11.21
C GLU A 75 11.93 20.58 11.03
N ILE A 76 10.73 20.60 10.44
CA ILE A 76 9.93 19.40 10.12
C ILE A 76 10.73 18.45 9.21
N ILE A 77 11.38 18.99 8.17
CA ILE A 77 12.20 18.19 7.25
C ILE A 77 13.39 17.57 7.99
N ASP A 78 14.08 18.34 8.82
CA ASP A 78 15.30 17.88 9.51
C ASP A 78 15.01 16.98 10.71
N ALA A 79 13.85 17.10 11.37
CA ALA A 79 13.39 16.19 12.41
C ALA A 79 13.20 14.76 11.87
N SER A 80 12.68 14.60 10.65
CA SER A 80 12.56 13.29 10.01
C SER A 80 13.91 12.59 9.81
N LYS A 81 14.98 13.36 9.55
CA LYS A 81 16.34 12.84 9.39
C LYS A 81 16.98 12.41 10.72
N ARG A 82 16.46 12.89 11.87
CA ARG A 82 16.96 12.52 13.21
C ARG A 82 16.30 11.26 13.76
N GLN A 83 15.03 10.99 13.42
CA GLN A 83 14.36 9.75 13.83
C GLN A 83 15.00 8.49 13.24
N ASP A 84 15.61 8.56 12.05
CA ASP A 84 16.41 7.46 11.48
C ASP A 84 17.73 7.18 12.25
N LYS A 85 18.15 8.05 13.18
CA LYS A 85 19.43 7.94 13.90
C LYS A 85 19.32 7.62 15.39
N GLN A 86 18.12 7.51 15.95
CA GLN A 86 17.91 7.49 17.41
C GLN A 86 17.41 6.15 17.97
N PHE A 87 17.79 5.04 17.35
CA PHE A 87 17.72 3.71 17.98
C PHE A 87 19.13 3.28 18.34
N ASP A 88 19.57 3.57 19.57
CA ASP A 88 20.93 3.28 20.05
C ASP A 88 21.08 1.90 20.72
N GLY A 89 20.05 1.05 20.63
CA GLY A 89 20.10 -0.33 21.12
C GLY A 89 20.24 -0.49 22.64
N SER A 90 20.20 0.58 23.44
CA SER A 90 20.47 0.52 24.87
C SER A 90 19.22 0.62 25.75
N LEU A 91 18.35 -0.38 25.70
CA LEU A 91 17.45 -0.64 26.84
C LEU A 91 18.19 -1.56 27.82
N ALA A 92 18.53 -1.02 28.99
CA ALA A 92 19.20 -1.75 30.05
C ALA A 92 18.42 -3.04 30.40
N PRO A 93 19.10 -4.20 30.56
CA PRO A 93 18.45 -5.44 30.95
C PRO A 93 17.84 -5.26 32.35
N GLN A 94 16.52 -5.19 32.46
CA GLN A 94 15.88 -5.53 33.72
C GLN A 94 15.87 -7.04 33.82
N ASP A 95 16.50 -7.56 34.87
CA ASP A 95 16.74 -8.98 35.13
C ASP A 95 15.51 -9.86 34.91
N TYR A 96 15.37 -10.40 33.70
CA TYR A 96 14.43 -11.48 33.41
C TYR A 96 15.19 -12.80 33.56
N GLN A 97 15.07 -13.43 34.73
CA GLN A 97 15.56 -14.79 34.90
C GLN A 97 14.68 -15.76 34.10
N LEU A 98 15.22 -16.26 33.00
CA LEU A 98 14.63 -17.33 32.21
C LEU A 98 14.84 -18.68 32.92
N GLY A 99 13.85 -19.12 33.71
CA GLY A 99 13.77 -20.50 34.22
C GLY A 99 13.56 -21.51 33.07
N GLY A 100 14.22 -22.67 33.18
CA GLY A 100 14.29 -23.70 32.14
C GLY A 100 12.96 -24.39 31.80
N TRP A 101 12.90 -24.95 30.58
CA TRP A 101 11.71 -25.48 29.91
C TRP A 101 10.99 -26.68 30.59
N GLN A 102 11.58 -27.31 31.61
CA GLN A 102 10.98 -28.50 32.26
C GLN A 102 10.12 -28.19 33.48
N GLU A 103 10.37 -27.10 34.21
CA GLU A 103 9.53 -26.71 35.37
C GLU A 103 8.16 -26.15 34.96
N LYS A 104 7.95 -25.82 33.67
CA LYS A 104 6.71 -25.24 33.15
C LYS A 104 5.62 -26.26 32.76
N ARG A 105 5.89 -27.58 32.80
CA ARG A 105 4.86 -28.59 32.47
C ARG A 105 3.96 -28.94 33.65
N ASP A 106 4.46 -28.89 34.88
CA ASP A 106 3.66 -29.28 36.07
C ASP A 106 2.70 -28.17 36.53
N ALA A 107 2.75 -26.99 35.90
CA ALA A 107 1.78 -25.90 36.10
C ALA A 107 0.58 -25.94 35.13
N ILE A 108 0.47 -26.96 34.27
CA ILE A 108 -0.62 -27.08 33.28
C ILE A 108 -1.95 -27.54 33.93
N ASP A 109 -1.93 -28.00 35.19
CA ASP A 109 -3.15 -28.24 35.99
C ASP A 109 -3.54 -27.05 36.89
N ALA A 110 -2.87 -25.90 36.77
CA ALA A 110 -3.37 -24.68 37.39
C ALA A 110 -4.63 -24.21 36.64
N PRO A 111 -5.75 -23.90 37.34
CA PRO A 111 -6.92 -23.35 36.69
C PRO A 111 -6.49 -22.10 35.91
N LEU A 112 -6.66 -22.15 34.58
CA LEU A 112 -6.38 -21.07 33.65
C LEU A 112 -6.67 -19.74 34.34
N SER A 113 -5.62 -18.96 34.60
CA SER A 113 -5.75 -17.69 35.29
C SER A 113 -6.78 -16.84 34.54
N SER A 114 -7.53 -16.03 35.26
CA SER A 114 -8.61 -15.17 34.74
C SER A 114 -8.17 -14.20 33.63
N ASN A 115 -6.88 -14.17 33.29
CA ASN A 115 -6.27 -13.30 32.29
C ASN A 115 -5.91 -14.04 30.99
N ALA A 116 -6.18 -15.35 30.88
CA ALA A 116 -6.09 -16.05 29.62
C ALA A 116 -7.24 -15.59 28.69
N LEU A 117 -6.91 -14.73 27.74
CA LEU A 117 -7.81 -14.23 26.69
C LEU A 117 -8.17 -15.36 25.73
N SER A 118 -9.08 -16.23 26.15
CA SER A 118 -10.13 -16.89 25.35
C SER A 118 -10.64 -18.15 26.05
N LYS A 119 -11.63 -18.00 26.94
CA LYS A 119 -12.62 -19.07 27.12
C LYS A 119 -13.53 -19.03 25.89
N LEU A 120 -13.52 -20.10 25.11
CA LEU A 120 -14.49 -20.70 24.14
C LEU A 120 -15.79 -19.99 23.68
N ASN A 121 -15.98 -18.69 23.91
CA ASN A 121 -17.10 -17.86 23.46
C ASN A 121 -16.54 -16.54 22.90
N GLY A 122 -15.54 -16.62 22.01
CA GLY A 122 -14.67 -15.52 21.58
C GLY A 122 -15.35 -14.22 21.15
N LYS A 123 -15.73 -13.39 22.12
CA LYS A 123 -15.97 -11.96 21.98
C LYS A 123 -14.95 -11.26 22.87
N ALA A 124 -14.06 -10.50 22.24
CA ALA A 124 -13.14 -9.62 22.94
C ALA A 124 -13.92 -8.33 23.27
N ASP A 125 -14.25 -8.14 24.55
CA ASP A 125 -14.98 -6.97 25.03
C ASP A 125 -14.06 -5.75 25.26
N ALA A 126 -12.73 -5.95 25.18
CA ALA A 126 -11.74 -4.89 25.29
C ALA A 126 -11.37 -4.32 23.91
N PRO A 127 -11.26 -2.99 23.75
CA PRO A 127 -10.69 -2.38 22.56
C PRO A 127 -9.32 -2.99 22.25
N LYS A 128 -9.04 -3.24 20.96
CA LYS A 128 -7.71 -3.71 20.55
C LYS A 128 -6.67 -2.66 20.93
N ASP A 129 -5.68 -3.05 21.73
CA ASP A 129 -4.55 -2.21 22.05
C ASP A 129 -3.58 -2.19 20.85
N PHE A 130 -3.79 -1.22 19.96
CA PHE A 130 -2.99 -1.05 18.76
C PHE A 130 -1.53 -0.65 19.06
N ASP A 131 -1.26 -0.05 20.22
CA ASP A 131 0.10 0.27 20.66
C ASP A 131 0.83 -1.01 21.07
N TRP A 132 0.18 -1.84 21.89
CA TRP A 132 0.71 -3.16 22.25
C TRP A 132 0.95 -4.02 21.01
N LEU A 133 -0.02 -4.11 20.09
CA LEU A 133 0.11 -4.87 18.85
C LEU A 133 1.25 -4.34 17.98
N GLY A 134 1.39 -3.01 17.88
CA GLY A 134 2.47 -2.38 17.12
C GLY A 134 3.85 -2.73 17.67
N LYS A 135 4.02 -2.67 19.00
CA LYS A 135 5.27 -3.02 19.68
C LYS A 135 5.58 -4.52 19.63
N ASN A 136 4.56 -5.36 19.74
CA ASN A 136 4.74 -6.81 19.86
C ASN A 136 4.67 -7.55 18.53
N ILE A 137 4.15 -6.95 17.46
CA ILE A 137 4.05 -7.53 16.12
C ILE A 137 4.63 -6.53 15.09
N PRO A 138 5.93 -6.23 15.16
CA PRO A 138 6.55 -5.17 14.37
C PRO A 138 6.44 -5.43 12.86
N CYS A 139 6.49 -6.70 12.42
CA CYS A 139 6.31 -7.05 11.02
C CYS A 139 4.92 -6.66 10.48
N GLN A 140 3.85 -6.86 11.26
CA GLN A 140 2.49 -6.47 10.88
C GLN A 140 2.34 -4.95 10.86
N LYS A 141 2.89 -4.25 11.87
CA LYS A 141 2.90 -2.79 11.91
C LYS A 141 3.64 -2.17 10.72
N ALA A 142 4.72 -2.80 10.28
CA ALA A 142 5.53 -2.36 9.15
C ALA A 142 4.87 -2.63 7.80
N CYS A 143 3.93 -3.58 7.73
CA CYS A 143 3.18 -3.85 6.51
C CYS A 143 2.19 -2.70 6.23
N PRO A 144 2.23 -2.06 5.05
CA PRO A 144 1.28 -0.99 4.72
C PRO A 144 -0.18 -1.44 4.76
N ALA A 145 -0.45 -2.72 4.47
CA ALA A 145 -1.78 -3.31 4.55
C ALA A 145 -2.13 -3.83 5.96
N SER A 146 -1.23 -3.72 6.93
CA SER A 146 -1.39 -4.26 8.30
C SER A 146 -1.78 -5.75 8.33
N THR A 147 -1.31 -6.51 7.35
CA THR A 147 -1.64 -7.94 7.20
C THR A 147 -1.23 -8.75 8.42
N ASP A 148 -2.08 -9.69 8.84
CA ASP A 148 -1.77 -10.65 9.91
C ASP A 148 -0.66 -11.63 9.50
N ILE A 149 0.58 -11.15 9.58
CA ILE A 149 1.79 -11.90 9.23
C ILE A 149 1.99 -13.13 10.10
N PRO A 150 1.93 -13.04 11.44
CA PRO A 150 2.05 -14.22 12.28
C PRO A 150 0.97 -15.27 11.97
N GLY A 151 -0.27 -14.83 11.74
CA GLY A 151 -1.40 -15.73 11.44
C GLY A 151 -1.17 -16.55 10.18
N TYR A 152 -0.79 -15.92 9.06
CA TYR A 152 -0.57 -16.70 7.83
C TYR A 152 0.73 -17.51 7.89
N LEU A 153 1.76 -17.07 8.62
CA LEU A 153 2.97 -17.87 8.82
C LEU A 153 2.66 -19.14 9.62
N GLN A 154 1.82 -19.03 10.67
CA GLN A 154 1.35 -20.18 11.42
C GLN A 154 0.54 -21.14 10.54
N ALA A 155 -0.36 -20.62 9.70
CA ALA A 155 -1.12 -21.43 8.76
C ALA A 155 -0.20 -22.17 7.77
N ILE A 156 0.85 -21.53 7.25
CA ILE A 156 1.86 -22.19 6.41
C ILE A 156 2.59 -23.29 7.17
N TYR A 157 3.01 -23.03 8.42
CA TYR A 157 3.69 -24.02 9.26
C TYR A 157 2.84 -25.27 9.50
N GLU A 158 1.53 -25.10 9.60
CA GLU A 158 0.55 -26.20 9.75
C GLU A 158 0.13 -26.85 8.42
N GLY A 159 0.71 -26.42 7.28
CA GLY A 159 0.36 -26.93 5.95
C GLY A 159 -0.97 -26.40 5.39
N ARG A 160 -1.59 -25.42 6.06
CA ARG A 160 -2.87 -24.80 5.68
C ARG A 160 -2.66 -23.63 4.72
N HIS A 161 -2.15 -23.93 3.51
CA HIS A 161 -1.79 -22.91 2.52
C HIS A 161 -2.98 -22.09 2.00
N GLU A 162 -4.17 -22.70 1.88
CA GLU A 162 -5.40 -21.98 1.51
C GLU A 162 -5.81 -20.95 2.57
N ASP A 163 -5.78 -21.33 3.86
CA ASP A 163 -6.05 -20.41 4.96
C ASP A 163 -5.00 -19.28 5.01
N ALA A 164 -3.72 -19.61 4.81
CA ALA A 164 -2.66 -18.61 4.74
C ALA A 164 -2.88 -17.62 3.59
N TYR A 165 -3.30 -18.10 2.41
CA TYR A 165 -3.64 -17.26 1.28
C TYR A 165 -4.85 -16.37 1.61
N MET A 166 -5.88 -16.90 2.28
CA MET A 166 -7.07 -16.13 2.67
C MET A 166 -6.80 -15.06 3.71
N ILE A 167 -5.97 -15.36 4.71
CA ILE A 167 -5.52 -14.37 5.70
C ILE A 167 -4.81 -13.22 4.98
N ASN A 168 -3.96 -13.54 4.00
CA ASN A 168 -3.35 -12.50 3.16
C ASN A 168 -4.39 -11.76 2.33
N LEU A 169 -5.27 -12.47 1.62
CA LEU A 169 -6.23 -11.91 0.67
C LEU A 169 -7.18 -10.91 1.35
N ARG A 170 -7.53 -11.16 2.61
CA ARG A 170 -8.37 -10.26 3.41
C ARG A 170 -7.85 -8.82 3.38
N ASP A 171 -6.56 -8.64 3.64
CA ASP A 171 -5.92 -7.33 3.79
C ASP A 171 -5.15 -6.89 2.53
N ASN A 172 -4.53 -7.84 1.83
CA ASN A 172 -3.79 -7.66 0.58
C ASN A 172 -4.61 -8.15 -0.61
N VAL A 173 -4.94 -7.26 -1.54
CA VAL A 173 -5.73 -7.63 -2.74
C VAL A 173 -5.00 -8.59 -3.68
N PHE A 174 -3.66 -8.62 -3.66
CA PHE A 174 -2.85 -9.45 -4.54
C PHE A 174 -1.76 -10.28 -3.82
N PRO A 175 -2.11 -11.29 -3.02
CA PRO A 175 -1.13 -12.06 -2.25
C PRO A 175 -0.03 -12.69 -3.12
N ALA A 176 -0.39 -13.27 -4.27
CA ALA A 176 0.58 -13.99 -5.10
C ALA A 176 1.57 -13.04 -5.80
N ILE A 177 1.10 -11.84 -6.15
CA ILE A 177 1.91 -10.77 -6.74
C ILE A 177 2.84 -10.19 -5.67
N LEU A 178 2.30 -9.83 -4.50
CA LEU A 178 3.09 -9.27 -3.41
C LEU A 178 4.13 -10.25 -2.85
N GLY A 179 3.91 -11.57 -2.95
CA GLY A 179 4.93 -12.57 -2.61
C GLY A 179 6.18 -12.53 -3.52
N ARG A 180 6.11 -11.82 -4.66
CA ARG A 180 7.20 -11.72 -5.65
C ARG A 180 7.82 -10.34 -5.70
N VAL A 181 7.01 -9.28 -5.71
CA VAL A 181 7.47 -7.91 -6.01
C VAL A 181 7.35 -6.93 -4.85
N CYS A 182 6.93 -7.37 -3.65
CA CYS A 182 6.86 -6.48 -2.48
C CYS A 182 8.24 -5.97 -2.08
N ALA A 183 8.30 -4.73 -1.60
CA ALA A 183 9.50 -4.11 -1.02
C ALA A 183 9.89 -4.66 0.37
N ARG A 184 9.07 -5.56 0.94
CA ARG A 184 9.32 -6.30 2.18
C ARG A 184 9.63 -5.46 3.42
N PRO A 185 8.92 -4.34 3.69
CA PRO A 185 9.19 -3.52 4.89
C PRO A 185 9.02 -4.33 6.20
N CYS A 186 8.19 -5.37 6.16
CA CYS A 186 7.98 -6.30 7.27
C CYS A 186 9.18 -7.17 7.62
N GLU A 187 10.09 -7.44 6.68
CA GLU A 187 11.30 -8.24 6.94
C GLU A 187 12.34 -7.41 7.69
N SER A 188 12.48 -6.13 7.35
CA SER A 188 13.39 -5.19 8.03
C SER A 188 13.04 -5.00 9.51
N GLU A 189 11.75 -5.03 9.85
CA GLU A 189 11.26 -4.88 11.22
C GLU A 189 11.05 -6.22 11.94
N CYS A 190 11.44 -7.35 11.32
CA CYS A 190 11.19 -8.67 11.89
C CYS A 190 12.04 -8.88 13.15
N ARG A 191 11.38 -9.25 14.26
CA ARG A 191 12.05 -9.53 15.54
C ARG A 191 13.18 -10.55 15.43
N HIS A 192 13.05 -11.56 14.57
CA HIS A 192 14.09 -12.57 14.38
C HIS A 192 15.39 -12.00 13.77
N GLY A 193 15.29 -10.86 13.08
CA GLY A 193 16.43 -10.13 12.52
C GLY A 193 17.03 -9.07 13.46
N TRP A 194 16.57 -8.98 14.73
CA TRP A 194 17.19 -8.07 15.70
C TRP A 194 18.57 -8.55 16.11
N GLU A 195 19.38 -7.61 16.60
CA GLU A 195 20.76 -7.87 17.01
C GLU A 195 20.86 -9.08 17.95
N GLY A 196 21.71 -10.04 17.59
CA GLY A 196 21.93 -11.25 18.37
C GLY A 196 20.87 -12.36 18.23
N LEU A 197 19.80 -12.15 17.44
CA LEU A 197 18.72 -13.15 17.27
C LEU A 197 18.78 -13.93 15.94
N GLY A 198 19.52 -13.45 14.95
CA GLY A 198 19.74 -14.13 13.68
C GLY A 198 19.22 -13.33 12.48
N GLU A 199 18.66 -14.05 11.49
CA GLU A 199 18.13 -13.45 10.26
C GLU A 199 16.61 -13.24 10.35
N PRO A 200 16.07 -12.20 9.67
CA PRO A 200 14.64 -12.02 9.59
C PRO A 200 13.97 -13.20 8.87
N VAL A 201 12.72 -13.46 9.23
CA VAL A 201 11.90 -14.44 8.52
C VAL A 201 11.73 -13.97 7.06
N ALA A 202 11.82 -14.90 6.11
CA ALA A 202 11.53 -14.65 4.69
C ALA A 202 10.02 -14.51 4.45
N ILE A 203 9.42 -13.45 5.00
CA ILE A 203 7.98 -13.18 5.04
C ILE A 203 7.39 -13.08 3.63
N CYS A 204 8.07 -12.38 2.72
CA CYS A 204 7.64 -12.23 1.33
C CYS A 204 7.61 -13.57 0.59
N PHE A 205 8.63 -14.40 0.77
CA PHE A 205 8.66 -15.73 0.16
C PHE A 205 7.69 -16.71 0.83
N SER A 206 7.41 -16.54 2.11
CA SER A 206 6.35 -17.29 2.79
C SER A 206 4.97 -16.91 2.24
N LYS A 207 4.71 -15.61 1.99
CA LYS A 207 3.49 -15.18 1.29
C LYS A 207 3.38 -15.80 -0.10
N ARG A 208 4.50 -15.85 -0.85
CA ARG A 208 4.55 -16.54 -2.13
C ARG A 208 4.21 -18.03 -1.99
N SER A 209 4.75 -18.72 -0.99
CA SER A 209 4.48 -20.15 -0.80
C SER A 209 3.00 -20.43 -0.52
N ALA A 210 2.31 -19.58 0.24
CA ALA A 210 0.86 -19.71 0.41
C ALA A 210 0.10 -19.68 -0.92
N ALA A 211 0.47 -18.78 -1.83
CA ALA A 211 -0.15 -18.69 -3.16
C ALA A 211 0.27 -19.82 -4.11
N ASP A 212 1.51 -20.30 -4.02
CA ASP A 212 2.04 -21.33 -4.92
C ASP A 212 1.60 -22.76 -4.51
N PHE A 213 1.29 -22.99 -3.22
CA PHE A 213 0.91 -24.32 -2.68
C PHE A 213 -0.58 -24.46 -2.32
N LYS A 214 -1.41 -23.42 -2.48
CA LYS A 214 -2.88 -23.57 -2.37
C LYS A 214 -3.38 -24.57 -3.43
N GLN A 215 -4.42 -25.34 -3.10
CA GLN A 215 -4.94 -26.35 -4.03
C GLN A 215 -5.96 -25.75 -5.00
N GLN A 216 -6.77 -24.83 -4.50
CA GLN A 216 -7.76 -24.11 -5.32
C GLN A 216 -7.15 -22.90 -6.03
N ASP A 217 -7.39 -22.78 -7.33
CA ASP A 217 -7.00 -21.60 -8.10
C ASP A 217 -7.77 -20.35 -7.65
N LEU A 218 -9.07 -20.50 -7.37
CA LEU A 218 -9.97 -19.43 -6.91
C LEU A 218 -10.28 -19.57 -5.43
N VAL A 219 -10.10 -18.49 -4.67
CA VAL A 219 -10.54 -18.38 -3.29
C VAL A 219 -11.36 -17.10 -3.15
N VAL A 220 -12.66 -17.24 -3.36
CA VAL A 220 -13.59 -16.11 -3.43
C VAL A 220 -14.01 -15.71 -2.02
N MET A 221 -13.95 -14.41 -1.74
CA MET A 221 -14.46 -13.88 -0.48
C MET A 221 -15.96 -13.64 -0.55
N ASP A 222 -16.66 -13.95 0.53
CA ASP A 222 -18.07 -13.60 0.66
C ASP A 222 -18.24 -12.08 0.67
N LYS A 223 -19.29 -11.61 -0.02
CA LYS A 223 -19.74 -10.21 0.10
C LYS A 223 -20.09 -9.92 1.55
N TRP A 224 -19.74 -8.72 2.00
CA TRP A 224 -20.02 -8.28 3.37
C TRP A 224 -21.44 -7.72 3.51
N PHE A 225 -22.02 -7.26 2.40
CA PHE A 225 -23.35 -6.66 2.32
C PHE A 225 -24.12 -7.19 1.11
N GLU A 226 -25.45 -7.12 1.18
CA GLU A 226 -26.33 -7.39 0.05
C GLU A 226 -26.17 -6.34 -1.05
N ASP A 227 -26.72 -6.62 -2.23
CA ASP A 227 -26.64 -5.72 -3.37
C ASP A 227 -27.29 -4.37 -3.07
N SER A 228 -26.48 -3.31 -3.15
CA SER A 228 -26.86 -1.93 -2.86
C SER A 228 -27.71 -1.27 -3.95
N GLY A 229 -27.79 -1.88 -5.14
CA GLY A 229 -28.38 -1.27 -6.34
C GLY A 229 -27.60 -0.09 -6.91
N LYS A 230 -26.43 0.23 -6.36
CA LYS A 230 -25.56 1.34 -6.78
C LYS A 230 -24.51 0.88 -7.79
N ARG A 231 -24.25 1.73 -8.78
CA ARG A 231 -23.27 1.48 -9.86
C ARG A 231 -22.06 2.39 -9.72
N VAL A 232 -20.87 1.83 -9.80
CA VAL A 232 -19.61 2.56 -9.71
C VAL A 232 -18.73 2.24 -10.91
N ALA A 233 -18.28 3.27 -11.61
CA ALA A 233 -17.26 3.14 -12.64
C ALA A 233 -15.86 3.33 -12.04
N VAL A 234 -14.90 2.50 -12.41
CA VAL A 234 -13.49 2.63 -12.01
C VAL A 234 -12.65 2.86 -13.26
N VAL A 235 -11.91 3.97 -13.31
CA VAL A 235 -11.06 4.33 -14.45
C VAL A 235 -9.63 3.86 -14.18
N GLY A 236 -9.19 2.83 -14.90
CA GLY A 236 -7.88 2.20 -14.80
C GLY A 236 -7.91 0.87 -14.03
N SER A 237 -7.31 -0.18 -14.62
CA SER A 237 -7.22 -1.52 -14.03
C SER A 237 -5.87 -1.81 -13.37
N GLY A 238 -5.15 -0.78 -12.93
CA GLY A 238 -3.96 -0.94 -12.10
C GLY A 238 -4.32 -1.43 -10.69
N VAL A 239 -3.29 -1.61 -9.85
CA VAL A 239 -3.45 -2.09 -8.46
C VAL A 239 -4.50 -1.32 -7.66
N ALA A 240 -4.54 0.01 -7.80
CA ALA A 240 -5.48 0.86 -7.07
C ALA A 240 -6.92 0.68 -7.56
N GLY A 241 -7.13 0.63 -8.87
CA GLY A 241 -8.47 0.48 -9.46
C GLY A 241 -9.06 -0.90 -9.18
N LEU A 242 -8.28 -1.95 -9.35
CA LEU A 242 -8.68 -3.31 -9.03
C LEU A 242 -8.94 -3.51 -7.53
N ALA A 243 -8.12 -2.92 -6.66
CA ALA A 243 -8.36 -2.94 -5.21
C ALA A 243 -9.66 -2.22 -4.82
N ALA A 244 -9.90 -1.04 -5.38
CA ALA A 244 -11.15 -0.31 -5.19
C ALA A 244 -12.35 -1.12 -5.69
N ALA A 245 -12.24 -1.72 -6.89
CA ALA A 245 -13.31 -2.51 -7.49
C ALA A 245 -13.68 -3.72 -6.63
N ARG A 246 -12.68 -4.48 -6.17
CA ARG A 246 -12.87 -5.59 -5.21
C ARG A 246 -13.60 -5.11 -3.95
N GLN A 247 -13.13 -4.01 -3.35
CA GLN A 247 -13.69 -3.51 -2.11
C GLN A 247 -15.14 -3.05 -2.27
N LEU A 248 -15.45 -2.37 -3.36
CA LEU A 248 -16.81 -1.92 -3.69
C LEU A 248 -17.74 -3.10 -4.00
N ALA A 249 -17.26 -4.14 -4.69
CA ALA A 249 -18.03 -5.35 -4.94
C ALA A 249 -18.35 -6.12 -3.64
N LEU A 250 -17.40 -6.20 -2.70
CA LEU A 250 -17.63 -6.77 -1.36
C LEU A 250 -18.65 -5.96 -0.56
N LEU A 251 -18.77 -4.65 -0.81
CA LEU A 251 -19.78 -3.76 -0.23
C LEU A 251 -21.15 -3.83 -0.95
N GLY A 252 -21.30 -4.71 -1.95
CA GLY A 252 -22.56 -4.91 -2.67
C GLY A 252 -22.81 -3.90 -3.80
N HIS A 253 -21.81 -3.18 -4.28
CA HIS A 253 -21.95 -2.30 -5.44
C HIS A 253 -21.75 -3.07 -6.75
N THR A 254 -22.45 -2.65 -7.80
CA THR A 254 -22.15 -3.08 -9.18
C THR A 254 -20.98 -2.26 -9.69
N VAL A 255 -19.91 -2.91 -10.14
CA VAL A 255 -18.66 -2.23 -10.51
C VAL A 255 -18.22 -2.60 -11.92
N THR A 256 -17.96 -1.59 -12.74
CA THR A 256 -17.34 -1.74 -14.05
C THR A 256 -16.01 -0.98 -14.07
N VAL A 257 -14.93 -1.68 -14.39
CA VAL A 257 -13.58 -1.13 -14.56
C VAL A 257 -13.33 -0.86 -16.04
N TYR A 258 -12.89 0.34 -16.38
CA TYR A 258 -12.52 0.73 -17.73
C TYR A 258 -11.00 0.82 -17.85
N GLU A 259 -10.43 0.08 -18.79
CA GLU A 259 -8.99 -0.02 -19.03
C GLU A 259 -8.64 0.42 -20.45
N LYS A 260 -7.63 1.27 -20.61
CA LYS A 260 -7.14 1.76 -21.89
C LYS A 260 -6.44 0.65 -22.70
N HIS A 261 -5.65 -0.17 -22.03
CA HIS A 261 -4.85 -1.22 -22.65
C HIS A 261 -5.71 -2.45 -23.02
N SER A 262 -5.15 -3.35 -23.82
CA SER A 262 -5.85 -4.57 -24.28
C SER A 262 -5.98 -5.64 -23.20
N THR A 263 -5.15 -5.57 -22.16
CA THR A 263 -5.16 -6.48 -21.02
C THR A 263 -5.13 -5.71 -19.70
N PRO A 264 -5.85 -6.17 -18.66
CA PRO A 264 -5.89 -5.47 -17.37
C PRO A 264 -4.64 -5.73 -16.53
N GLY A 265 -4.49 -4.95 -15.45
CA GLY A 265 -3.43 -5.12 -14.45
C GLY A 265 -2.51 -3.90 -14.28
N GLY A 266 -2.59 -2.92 -15.18
CA GLY A 266 -1.74 -1.72 -15.18
C GLY A 266 -0.26 -2.09 -15.08
N MET A 267 0.51 -1.37 -14.28
CA MET A 267 1.96 -1.62 -14.16
C MET A 267 2.36 -3.05 -13.76
N MET A 268 1.47 -3.87 -13.17
CA MET A 268 1.76 -5.29 -12.94
C MET A 268 1.97 -6.04 -14.26
N ASN A 269 1.17 -5.71 -15.27
CA ASN A 269 1.17 -6.37 -16.57
C ASN A 269 1.97 -5.57 -17.61
N GLN A 270 1.72 -4.27 -17.68
CA GLN A 270 2.32 -3.33 -18.62
C GLN A 270 3.73 -2.85 -18.24
N GLY A 271 4.08 -2.84 -16.94
CA GLY A 271 5.34 -2.29 -16.46
C GLY A 271 6.37 -3.36 -16.09
N ILE A 272 6.01 -4.24 -15.16
CA ILE A 272 6.93 -5.23 -14.59
C ILE A 272 7.22 -6.34 -15.63
N PRO A 273 8.49 -6.63 -15.93
CA PRO A 273 8.86 -7.69 -16.88
C PRO A 273 8.37 -9.07 -16.47
N VAL A 274 8.12 -9.93 -17.47
CA VAL A 274 7.62 -11.30 -17.28
C VAL A 274 8.53 -12.17 -16.40
N PHE A 275 9.84 -11.96 -16.43
CA PHE A 275 10.80 -12.72 -15.62
C PHE A 275 10.70 -12.40 -14.11
N ARG A 276 10.13 -11.24 -13.74
CA ARG A 276 9.82 -10.88 -12.35
C ARG A 276 8.39 -11.24 -11.97
N LEU A 277 7.44 -11.05 -12.90
CA LEU A 277 6.02 -11.24 -12.64
C LEU A 277 5.31 -11.92 -13.83
N PRO A 278 5.04 -13.24 -13.73
CA PRO A 278 4.37 -14.00 -14.79
C PRO A 278 2.95 -13.51 -15.10
N ARG A 279 2.57 -13.53 -16.38
CA ARG A 279 1.29 -12.98 -16.88
C ARG A 279 0.08 -13.81 -16.49
N ASP A 280 0.24 -15.13 -16.53
CA ASP A 280 -0.74 -16.11 -16.06
C ASP A 280 -1.08 -15.91 -14.58
N LEU A 281 -0.08 -15.63 -13.75
CA LEU A 281 -0.26 -15.33 -12.33
C LEU A 281 -1.08 -14.05 -12.12
N ILE A 282 -0.80 -12.99 -12.87
CA ILE A 282 -1.56 -11.74 -12.81
C ILE A 282 -3.02 -12.01 -13.19
N ALA A 283 -3.25 -12.77 -14.27
CA ALA A 283 -4.58 -13.12 -14.73
C ALA A 283 -5.38 -13.86 -13.64
N LYS A 284 -4.78 -14.86 -12.99
CA LYS A 284 -5.40 -15.61 -11.87
C LYS A 284 -5.75 -14.75 -10.67
N GLU A 285 -4.94 -13.73 -10.37
CA GLU A 285 -5.22 -12.81 -9.25
C GLU A 285 -6.31 -11.78 -9.62
N ILE A 286 -6.36 -11.34 -10.87
CA ILE A 286 -7.49 -10.54 -11.39
C ILE A 286 -8.77 -11.36 -11.41
N GLU A 287 -8.69 -12.65 -11.69
CA GLU A 287 -9.83 -13.56 -11.70
C GLU A 287 -10.54 -13.61 -10.33
N GLN A 288 -9.78 -13.51 -9.22
CA GLN A 288 -10.37 -13.42 -7.87
C GLN A 288 -11.32 -12.23 -7.73
N ILE A 289 -11.04 -11.14 -8.45
CA ILE A 289 -11.81 -9.89 -8.40
C ILE A 289 -13.01 -10.00 -9.34
N THR A 290 -12.83 -10.51 -10.55
CA THR A 290 -13.95 -10.71 -11.49
C THR A 290 -14.93 -11.76 -11.00
N ALA A 291 -14.48 -12.75 -10.21
CA ALA A 291 -15.34 -13.73 -9.57
C ALA A 291 -16.34 -13.12 -8.56
N LEU A 292 -16.10 -11.88 -8.10
CA LEU A 292 -17.05 -11.11 -7.28
C LEU A 292 -18.14 -10.41 -8.12
N GLY A 293 -18.12 -10.58 -9.45
CA GLY A 293 -19.03 -9.92 -10.39
C GLY A 293 -18.54 -8.55 -10.88
N VAL A 294 -17.27 -8.21 -10.65
CA VAL A 294 -16.64 -7.01 -11.24
C VAL A 294 -16.45 -7.23 -12.73
N GLU A 295 -16.97 -6.32 -13.55
CA GLU A 295 -16.75 -6.29 -14.99
C GLU A 295 -15.50 -5.46 -15.32
N ILE A 296 -14.70 -5.91 -16.30
CA ILE A 296 -13.54 -5.17 -16.79
C ILE A 296 -13.64 -5.01 -18.30
N ILE A 297 -13.73 -3.76 -18.77
CA ILE A 297 -13.82 -3.39 -20.17
C ILE A 297 -12.48 -2.80 -20.62
N CYS A 298 -11.73 -3.57 -21.41
CA CYS A 298 -10.44 -3.16 -21.96
C CYS A 298 -10.60 -2.29 -23.23
N ASN A 299 -9.48 -1.78 -23.76
CA ASN A 299 -9.43 -0.94 -24.97
C ASN A 299 -10.30 0.33 -24.90
N THR A 300 -10.52 0.87 -23.70
CA THR A 300 -11.38 2.02 -23.44
C THR A 300 -10.60 3.14 -22.77
N GLU A 301 -10.13 4.10 -23.58
CA GLU A 301 -9.42 5.29 -23.08
C GLU A 301 -10.42 6.38 -22.69
N ILE A 302 -10.54 6.67 -21.39
CA ILE A 302 -11.40 7.75 -20.90
C ILE A 302 -10.85 9.11 -21.34
N GLY A 303 -11.73 9.93 -21.91
CA GLY A 303 -11.39 11.18 -22.60
C GLY A 303 -11.21 11.03 -24.12
N LYS A 304 -11.18 9.80 -24.66
CA LYS A 304 -11.17 9.55 -26.12
C LYS A 304 -12.31 8.64 -26.57
N THR A 305 -12.40 7.44 -25.99
CA THR A 305 -13.44 6.45 -26.34
C THR A 305 -14.76 6.78 -25.65
N ILE A 306 -14.71 7.15 -24.37
CA ILE A 306 -15.84 7.56 -23.55
C ILE A 306 -15.41 8.79 -22.75
N THR A 307 -16.27 9.77 -22.57
CA THR A 307 -15.98 10.98 -21.80
C THR A 307 -16.22 10.75 -20.30
N LEU A 308 -15.56 11.55 -19.45
CA LEU A 308 -15.81 11.49 -18.02
C LEU A 308 -17.25 11.92 -17.66
N SER A 309 -17.84 12.85 -18.43
CA SER A 309 -19.23 13.29 -18.22
C SER A 309 -20.22 12.14 -18.39
N GLU A 310 -20.08 11.38 -19.48
CA GLU A 310 -20.93 10.20 -19.73
C GLU A 310 -20.80 9.17 -18.61
N LEU A 311 -19.59 8.92 -18.11
CA LEU A 311 -19.41 8.01 -16.96
C LEU A 311 -20.10 8.53 -15.71
N THR A 312 -20.02 9.83 -15.40
CA THR A 312 -20.67 10.41 -14.23
C THR A 312 -22.20 10.47 -14.35
N GLU A 313 -22.74 10.54 -15.56
CA GLU A 313 -24.18 10.51 -15.81
C GLU A 313 -24.74 9.07 -15.71
N GLN A 314 -23.93 8.08 -16.07
CA GLN A 314 -24.32 6.67 -16.08
C GLN A 314 -24.06 5.95 -14.76
N ASN A 315 -23.32 6.52 -13.82
CA ASN A 315 -22.93 5.84 -12.57
C ASN A 315 -23.19 6.72 -11.36
N ASP A 316 -23.47 6.11 -10.21
CA ASP A 316 -23.64 6.84 -8.95
C ASP A 316 -22.32 7.44 -8.45
N ALA A 317 -21.19 6.82 -8.81
CA ALA A 317 -19.85 7.33 -8.51
C ALA A 317 -18.83 6.90 -9.57
N VAL A 318 -17.72 7.65 -9.65
CA VAL A 318 -16.57 7.33 -10.49
C VAL A 318 -15.29 7.38 -9.66
N VAL A 319 -14.51 6.31 -9.70
CA VAL A 319 -13.18 6.22 -9.08
C VAL A 319 -12.11 6.44 -10.13
N MET A 320 -11.25 7.45 -9.93
CA MET A 320 -10.12 7.73 -10.81
C MET A 320 -8.87 7.00 -10.32
N ALA A 321 -8.42 5.99 -11.07
CA ALA A 321 -7.27 5.15 -10.74
C ALA A 321 -6.31 4.96 -11.96
N ALA A 322 -6.20 5.99 -12.81
CA ALA A 322 -5.45 5.94 -14.07
C ALA A 322 -3.91 5.88 -13.92
N GLY A 323 -3.39 6.01 -12.69
CA GLY A 323 -1.95 5.98 -12.42
C GLY A 323 -1.19 7.17 -13.01
N THR A 324 0.13 7.00 -13.20
CA THR A 324 1.03 8.04 -13.71
C THR A 324 1.75 7.53 -14.94
N LEU A 325 1.25 7.91 -16.12
CA LEU A 325 1.78 7.45 -17.41
C LEU A 325 2.61 8.51 -18.15
N ARG A 326 2.80 9.69 -17.56
CA ARG A 326 3.65 10.74 -18.14
C ARG A 326 5.09 10.55 -17.65
N PRO A 327 6.07 10.31 -18.54
CA PRO A 327 7.46 10.19 -18.13
C PRO A 327 8.02 11.54 -17.66
N ASN A 328 9.02 11.48 -16.77
CA ASN A 328 9.86 12.63 -16.48
C ASN A 328 10.86 12.79 -17.63
N LEU A 329 10.84 13.96 -18.27
CA LEU A 329 11.72 14.25 -19.41
C LEU A 329 13.00 14.93 -18.91
N LEU A 330 14.15 14.44 -19.36
CA LEU A 330 15.43 15.10 -19.14
C LEU A 330 15.65 16.14 -20.24
N ASP A 331 15.82 17.40 -19.86
CA ASP A 331 16.13 18.48 -20.79
C ASP A 331 17.65 18.57 -21.01
N LEU A 332 18.17 17.70 -21.87
CA LEU A 332 19.60 17.60 -22.18
C LEU A 332 19.87 17.88 -23.67
N PRO A 333 21.04 18.42 -24.02
CA PRO A 333 21.47 18.52 -25.42
C PRO A 333 21.44 17.16 -26.10
N GLY A 334 20.79 17.08 -27.26
CA GLY A 334 20.65 15.83 -28.02
C GLY A 334 19.53 14.90 -27.55
N LYS A 335 18.61 15.36 -26.68
CA LYS A 335 17.44 14.56 -26.23
C LYS A 335 16.52 14.05 -27.36
N ASP A 336 16.61 14.67 -28.54
CA ASP A 336 15.81 14.34 -29.73
C ASP A 336 16.59 13.50 -30.76
N LEU A 337 17.78 12.99 -30.40
CA LEU A 337 18.54 12.09 -31.27
C LEU A 337 17.84 10.74 -31.42
N ASP A 338 17.98 10.12 -32.61
CA ASP A 338 17.48 8.78 -32.88
C ASP A 338 18.06 7.76 -31.88
N GLY A 339 17.21 6.83 -31.44
CA GLY A 339 17.56 5.77 -30.49
C GLY A 339 17.34 6.14 -29.01
N ILE A 340 16.97 7.38 -28.70
CA ILE A 340 16.53 7.75 -27.33
C ILE A 340 15.11 7.26 -27.11
N ARG A 341 14.89 6.52 -26.02
CA ARG A 341 13.59 5.96 -25.62
C ARG A 341 13.32 6.24 -24.14
N HIS A 342 12.08 6.58 -23.81
CA HIS A 342 11.68 6.73 -22.42
C HIS A 342 11.42 5.36 -21.79
N GLY A 343 11.94 5.14 -20.57
CA GLY A 343 11.89 3.82 -19.92
C GLY A 343 10.47 3.27 -19.78
N LEU A 344 9.48 4.10 -19.47
CA LEU A 344 8.09 3.66 -19.41
C LEU A 344 7.58 3.19 -20.78
N GLU A 345 7.78 3.99 -21.84
CA GLU A 345 7.35 3.64 -23.20
C GLU A 345 8.05 2.37 -23.70
N PHE A 346 9.35 2.25 -23.44
CA PHE A 346 10.12 1.05 -23.75
C PHE A 346 9.55 -0.20 -23.08
N LEU A 347 9.26 -0.14 -21.77
CA LEU A 347 8.68 -1.27 -21.04
C LEU A 347 7.27 -1.59 -21.52
N LEU A 348 6.44 -0.58 -21.83
CA LEU A 348 5.12 -0.79 -22.42
C LEU A 348 5.24 -1.56 -23.75
N ASP A 349 6.11 -1.11 -24.66
CA ASP A 349 6.29 -1.76 -25.96
C ASP A 349 6.76 -3.20 -25.80
N VAL A 350 7.75 -3.46 -24.94
CA VAL A 350 8.25 -4.81 -24.69
C VAL A 350 7.18 -5.71 -24.07
N ASN A 351 6.43 -5.21 -23.09
CA ASN A 351 5.46 -6.02 -22.37
C ASN A 351 4.16 -6.26 -23.14
N GLU A 352 3.73 -5.31 -23.99
CA GLU A 352 2.50 -5.42 -24.78
C GLU A 352 2.73 -6.00 -26.18
N HIS A 353 3.90 -5.79 -26.77
CA HIS A 353 4.22 -6.21 -28.13
C HIS A 353 5.33 -7.27 -28.21
N GLY A 354 5.93 -7.62 -27.07
CA GLY A 354 6.91 -8.70 -26.92
C GLY A 354 8.35 -8.32 -27.25
N ALA A 355 8.56 -7.33 -28.11
CA ALA A 355 9.89 -6.82 -28.45
C ALA A 355 9.83 -5.38 -28.94
N THR A 356 10.97 -4.70 -28.87
CA THR A 356 11.22 -3.42 -29.51
C THR A 356 12.60 -3.45 -30.16
N ASP A 357 12.82 -2.59 -31.16
CA ASP A 357 14.13 -2.39 -31.76
C ASP A 357 15.13 -1.85 -30.73
N ILE A 358 16.31 -2.46 -30.67
CA ILE A 358 17.40 -2.15 -29.74
C ILE A 358 18.76 -2.26 -30.46
N GLY A 359 19.67 -1.34 -30.15
CA GLY A 359 21.04 -1.38 -30.68
C GLY A 359 21.98 -2.29 -29.88
N ASP A 360 23.18 -2.55 -30.42
CA ASP A 360 24.18 -3.43 -29.81
C ASP A 360 24.76 -2.89 -28.47
N LYS A 361 24.71 -1.57 -28.27
CA LYS A 361 25.24 -0.89 -27.08
C LYS A 361 24.17 0.00 -26.50
N VAL A 362 23.69 -0.37 -25.31
CA VAL A 362 22.60 0.32 -24.61
C VAL A 362 23.15 1.03 -23.38
N VAL A 363 22.69 2.27 -23.16
CA VAL A 363 22.94 3.03 -21.93
C VAL A 363 21.59 3.30 -21.28
N VAL A 364 21.42 2.86 -20.04
CA VAL A 364 20.22 3.11 -19.24
C VAL A 364 20.51 4.22 -18.23
N ILE A 365 19.65 5.25 -18.20
CA ILE A 365 19.78 6.39 -17.28
C ILE A 365 18.73 6.27 -16.18
N GLY A 366 19.17 5.88 -14.99
CA GLY A 366 18.32 5.76 -13.80
C GLY A 366 18.90 4.79 -12.77
N GLY A 367 18.27 4.71 -11.60
CA GLY A 367 18.67 3.78 -10.52
C GLY A 367 17.50 3.13 -9.78
N GLY A 368 16.28 3.28 -10.30
CA GLY A 368 15.08 2.66 -9.76
C GLY A 368 14.72 1.35 -10.47
N PHE A 369 13.58 0.76 -10.11
CA PHE A 369 13.11 -0.49 -10.74
C PHE A 369 12.97 -0.37 -12.26
N THR A 370 12.42 0.73 -12.77
CA THR A 370 12.30 0.99 -14.23
C THR A 370 13.63 1.00 -14.99
N ALA A 371 14.76 1.24 -14.30
CA ALA A 371 16.07 1.21 -14.94
C ALA A 371 16.74 -0.19 -14.84
N MET A 372 16.32 -1.00 -13.88
CA MET A 372 16.79 -2.38 -13.71
C MET A 372 15.98 -3.36 -14.56
N ASP A 373 14.69 -3.08 -14.70
CA ASP A 373 13.76 -3.70 -15.64
C ASP A 373 14.09 -3.25 -17.07
#